data_AF-A0A858QA83-F1
#
_entry.id   AF-A0A858QA83-F1
#
_cell.length_a   1.000
_cell.length_b   1.000
_cell.length_c   1.000
_cell.angle_alpha   90.00
_cell.angle_beta   90.00
_cell.angle_gamma   90.00
#
_symmetry.space_group_name_H-M   'P 1'
#
loop_
_entity.id
_entity.type
_entity.pdbx_description
1 polymer ?
#
loop_
_entity_poly.entity_id
_entity_poly.type
_entity_poly.pdbx_seq_one_letter_code
_entity_poly.pdbx_strand_id
1 'polypeptide(L)'
;MFQLEWRNPVYFFQWWNRKHVVVSALGLWIWGCSAIAAPAPIRGLHVVTKAVPLEKVKHWIDQAAEAQFNTLILGVGWGGSTKLNSMPWVTEDTAWSREQLLEVVNYARGKSLEVIPNLPLLTHQSQFLGNSHPELLYNSETYDPRNPKVYELVLAVLEEVINLLHPSAIHIGHDELYGSAERPKNWKTGEALLPAEWFLRDVHRIHDYLAQRGVETWMWGDMLIAPEEFPEMNRVFLLGGVPGYGATLRRQLPKDIVICDWHYDEKLDGFDLAAPVESLSRLWKREGAPKTPEFRTIEAFRQDGFRVVGATFEKEATTRAFSAYAARHGASGMMATVWFDIWKDPSIVDQIIETSGDAFVGDFPDGP
;
A
#
# COMPACT_ATOMS: atom_id res chain seq x y z
N MET A 1 3.54 -41.22 -24.46
CA MET A 1 4.83 -41.92 -24.38
C MET A 1 5.35 -42.12 -25.80
N PHE A 2 6.16 -41.19 -26.31
CA PHE A 2 6.98 -41.37 -27.50
C PHE A 2 8.21 -40.48 -27.35
N GLN A 3 9.33 -41.11 -27.03
CA GLN A 3 10.67 -40.54 -27.16
C GLN A 3 11.01 -40.52 -28.65
N LEU A 4 11.52 -39.38 -29.14
CA LEU A 4 12.20 -39.30 -30.43
C LEU A 4 13.67 -38.98 -30.15
N GLU A 5 14.49 -40.02 -30.26
CA GLU A 5 15.94 -39.94 -30.31
C GLU A 5 16.39 -39.33 -31.65
N TRP A 6 17.33 -38.40 -31.59
CA TRP A 6 18.03 -37.87 -32.75
C TRP A 6 19.17 -38.81 -33.15
N ARG A 7 19.12 -39.35 -34.38
CA ARG A 7 20.26 -40.06 -35.01
C ARG A 7 20.99 -39.15 -36.00
N ASN A 8 22.32 -39.14 -35.86
CA ASN A 8 23.33 -38.55 -36.75
C ASN A 8 23.13 -38.86 -38.24
N PRO A 9 23.59 -37.96 -39.14
CA PRO A 9 24.11 -38.36 -40.43
C PRO A 9 25.65 -38.39 -40.46
N VAL A 10 26.11 -39.38 -41.21
CA VAL A 10 27.47 -39.89 -41.41
C VAL A 10 28.36 -38.92 -42.19
N TYR A 11 29.65 -38.91 -41.83
CA TYR A 11 30.74 -38.24 -42.52
C TYR A 11 31.04 -38.87 -43.89
N PHE A 12 31.17 -38.05 -44.94
CA PHE A 12 31.91 -38.41 -46.15
C PHE A 12 33.10 -37.47 -46.31
N PHE A 13 34.31 -38.03 -46.19
CA PHE A 13 35.57 -37.37 -46.52
C PHE A 13 35.86 -37.55 -48.01
N GLN A 14 36.09 -36.46 -48.74
CA GLN A 14 36.93 -36.45 -49.94
C GLN A 14 37.98 -35.34 -49.78
N TRP A 15 39.22 -35.71 -50.08
CA TRP A 15 40.45 -34.98 -49.78
C TRP A 15 41.01 -34.39 -51.08
N TRP A 16 41.23 -33.07 -51.17
CA TRP A 16 42.41 -32.52 -51.89
C TRP A 16 42.68 -31.03 -51.57
N ASN A 17 43.81 -30.81 -50.88
CA ASN A 17 44.77 -29.70 -50.91
C ASN A 17 44.41 -28.19 -50.85
N ARG A 18 45.16 -27.57 -49.92
CA ARG A 18 45.91 -26.29 -50.00
C ARG A 18 45.21 -24.97 -49.65
N LYS A 19 45.86 -24.33 -48.66
CA LYS A 19 46.00 -22.89 -48.34
C LYS A 19 45.05 -22.33 -47.29
N HIS A 20 45.68 -21.76 -46.27
CA HIS A 20 45.11 -21.01 -45.17
C HIS A 20 44.15 -19.92 -45.64
N VAL A 21 42.93 -19.95 -45.11
CA VAL A 21 42.08 -18.76 -44.97
C VAL A 21 41.60 -18.76 -43.52
N VAL A 22 42.11 -17.81 -42.73
CA VAL A 22 41.53 -17.48 -41.43
C VAL A 22 40.30 -16.64 -41.74
N VAL A 23 39.11 -17.23 -41.66
CA VAL A 23 37.86 -16.48 -41.66
C VAL A 23 37.55 -16.12 -40.21
N SER A 24 37.83 -14.88 -39.84
CA SER A 24 37.37 -14.30 -38.59
C SER A 24 35.85 -14.11 -38.69
N ALA A 25 35.08 -15.04 -38.13
CA ALA A 25 33.64 -14.85 -37.94
C ALA A 25 33.44 -13.84 -36.79
N LEU A 26 33.24 -12.57 -37.14
CA LEU A 26 32.67 -11.56 -36.24
C LEU A 26 31.21 -11.93 -36.00
N GLY A 27 30.97 -12.76 -34.98
CA GLY A 27 29.65 -12.96 -34.42
C GLY A 27 29.19 -11.69 -33.72
N LEU A 28 28.34 -10.91 -34.38
CA LEU A 28 27.54 -9.87 -33.74
C LEU A 28 26.51 -10.55 -32.84
N TRP A 29 26.85 -10.72 -31.58
CA TRP A 29 25.88 -11.03 -30.53
C TRP A 29 25.11 -9.76 -30.22
N ILE A 30 23.95 -9.59 -30.86
CA ILE A 30 22.98 -8.59 -30.43
C ILE A 30 22.40 -9.11 -29.12
N TRP A 31 22.96 -8.67 -28.00
CA TRP A 31 22.29 -8.78 -26.71
C TRP A 31 21.06 -7.87 -26.78
N GLY A 32 19.91 -8.46 -27.07
CA GLY A 32 18.64 -7.84 -26.76
C GLY A 32 18.52 -7.72 -25.25
N CYS A 33 18.99 -6.61 -24.68
CA CYS A 33 18.51 -6.17 -23.39
C CYS A 33 17.03 -5.82 -23.58
N SER A 34 16.14 -6.79 -23.34
CA SER A 34 14.79 -6.45 -22.96
C SER A 34 14.90 -5.72 -21.63
N ALA A 35 14.93 -4.38 -21.69
CA ALA A 35 14.74 -3.58 -20.50
C ALA A 35 13.39 -4.01 -19.93
N ILE A 36 13.38 -4.62 -18.75
CA ILE A 36 12.16 -4.82 -17.99
C ILE A 36 11.62 -3.41 -17.76
N ALA A 37 10.49 -3.09 -18.39
CA ALA A 37 9.85 -1.80 -18.21
C ALA A 37 9.64 -1.61 -16.71
N ALA A 38 9.98 -0.42 -16.19
CA ALA A 38 9.65 -0.07 -14.82
C ALA A 38 8.14 -0.28 -14.61
N PRO A 39 7.70 -0.82 -13.46
CA PRO A 39 6.29 -0.96 -13.18
C PRO A 39 5.59 0.40 -13.32
N ALA A 40 4.37 0.39 -13.86
CA ALA A 40 3.59 1.59 -14.03
C ALA A 40 3.40 2.31 -12.68
N PRO A 41 3.42 3.65 -12.64
CA PRO A 41 3.13 4.38 -11.42
C PRO A 41 1.76 4.02 -10.85
N ILE A 42 1.68 3.91 -9.52
CA ILE A 42 0.43 3.55 -8.83
C ILE A 42 -0.48 4.77 -8.76
N ARG A 43 -1.72 4.60 -9.24
CA ARG A 43 -2.82 5.55 -9.03
C ARG A 43 -3.93 4.77 -8.34
N GLY A 44 -3.89 4.79 -7.00
CA GLY A 44 -4.64 3.91 -6.13
C GLY A 44 -5.90 4.54 -5.56
N LEU A 45 -7.01 3.80 -5.52
CA LEU A 45 -8.17 4.15 -4.72
C LEU A 45 -8.24 3.18 -3.55
N HIS A 46 -8.18 3.67 -2.32
CA HIS A 46 -8.38 2.89 -1.11
C HIS A 46 -9.82 3.07 -0.61
N VAL A 47 -10.54 1.97 -0.40
CA VAL A 47 -11.93 1.99 0.09
C VAL A 47 -12.15 1.03 1.25
N VAL A 48 -12.81 1.53 2.30
CA VAL A 48 -13.37 0.69 3.36
C VAL A 48 -14.75 0.16 2.96
N THR A 49 -15.07 -1.06 3.38
CA THR A 49 -16.27 -1.79 2.92
C THR A 49 -17.32 -2.01 4.02
N LYS A 50 -17.03 -1.60 5.26
CA LYS A 50 -17.95 -1.78 6.39
C LYS A 50 -19.27 -1.04 6.15
N ALA A 51 -20.37 -1.78 6.17
CA ALA A 51 -21.72 -1.27 5.93
C ALA A 51 -21.90 -0.55 4.58
N VAL A 52 -21.06 -0.85 3.59
CA VAL A 52 -21.18 -0.30 2.23
C VAL A 52 -21.82 -1.35 1.31
N PRO A 53 -22.91 -1.02 0.58
CA PRO A 53 -23.47 -1.92 -0.42
C PRO A 53 -22.48 -2.16 -1.58
N LEU A 54 -22.42 -3.40 -2.09
CA LEU A 54 -21.51 -3.77 -3.18
C LEU A 54 -21.71 -2.92 -4.44
N GLU A 55 -22.93 -2.52 -4.76
CA GLU A 55 -23.24 -1.66 -5.90
C GLU A 55 -22.65 -0.25 -5.79
N LYS A 56 -22.51 0.29 -4.56
CA LYS A 56 -21.86 1.58 -4.36
C LYS A 56 -20.35 1.47 -4.57
N VAL A 57 -19.73 0.35 -4.16
CA VAL A 57 -18.31 0.10 -4.45
C VAL A 57 -18.08 -0.12 -5.95
N LYS A 58 -18.96 -0.82 -6.66
CA LYS A 58 -18.89 -0.95 -8.13
C LYS A 58 -19.00 0.41 -8.83
N HIS A 59 -19.90 1.29 -8.36
CA HIS A 59 -19.99 2.64 -8.87
C HIS A 59 -18.68 3.42 -8.69
N TRP A 60 -18.05 3.35 -7.51
CA TRP A 60 -16.74 3.98 -7.29
C TRP A 60 -15.63 3.37 -8.14
N ILE A 61 -15.67 2.05 -8.40
CA ILE A 61 -14.77 1.40 -9.35
C ILE A 61 -14.94 1.98 -10.76
N ASP A 62 -16.18 2.22 -11.20
CA ASP A 62 -16.44 2.83 -12.51
C ASP A 62 -15.86 4.25 -12.58
N GLN A 63 -16.10 5.07 -11.56
CA GLN A 63 -15.55 6.42 -11.48
C GLN A 63 -14.02 6.42 -11.41
N ALA A 64 -13.43 5.50 -10.64
CA ALA A 64 -11.98 5.37 -10.55
C ALA A 64 -11.35 4.98 -11.90
N ALA A 65 -11.98 4.05 -12.63
CA ALA A 65 -11.51 3.67 -13.95
C ALA A 65 -11.61 4.83 -14.96
N GLU A 66 -12.70 5.59 -14.92
CA GLU A 66 -12.88 6.80 -15.74
C GLU A 66 -11.84 7.88 -15.40
N ALA A 67 -11.50 8.02 -14.11
CA ALA A 67 -10.45 8.90 -13.60
C ALA A 67 -9.02 8.30 -13.71
N GLN A 68 -8.85 7.22 -14.48
CA GLN A 68 -7.58 6.56 -14.80
C GLN A 68 -6.79 6.02 -13.60
N PHE A 69 -7.46 5.68 -12.50
CA PHE A 69 -6.88 4.84 -11.46
C PHE A 69 -6.53 3.46 -12.05
N ASN A 70 -5.51 2.82 -11.50
CA ASN A 70 -5.04 1.50 -11.94
C ASN A 70 -4.94 0.48 -10.80
N THR A 71 -5.16 0.92 -9.56
CA THR A 71 -5.07 0.07 -8.37
C THR A 71 -6.25 0.34 -7.45
N LEU A 72 -6.88 -0.71 -6.94
CA LEU A 72 -7.91 -0.66 -5.90
C LEU A 72 -7.35 -1.33 -4.64
N ILE A 73 -7.21 -0.56 -3.56
CA ILE A 73 -6.90 -1.09 -2.23
C ILE A 73 -8.23 -1.31 -1.51
N LEU A 74 -8.63 -2.57 -1.35
CA LEU A 74 -9.97 -2.93 -0.89
C LEU A 74 -9.94 -3.42 0.55
N GLY A 75 -10.61 -2.74 1.46
CA GLY A 75 -10.78 -3.20 2.84
C GLY A 75 -11.52 -4.55 2.88
N VAL A 76 -10.92 -5.55 3.52
CA VAL A 76 -11.49 -6.89 3.69
C VAL A 76 -11.58 -7.22 5.17
N GLY A 77 -12.75 -7.70 5.62
CA GLY A 77 -12.97 -8.21 6.98
C GLY A 77 -12.99 -7.15 8.09
N TRP A 78 -12.39 -5.98 7.89
CA TRP A 78 -12.36 -4.90 8.87
C TRP A 78 -13.76 -4.43 9.27
N GLY A 79 -13.97 -4.25 10.57
CA GLY A 79 -15.27 -3.81 11.08
C GLY A 79 -16.41 -4.79 10.81
N GLY A 80 -16.09 -6.03 10.44
CA GLY A 80 -17.04 -7.03 10.02
C GLY A 80 -17.59 -6.83 8.62
N SER A 81 -16.83 -6.23 7.70
CA SER A 81 -17.32 -5.96 6.34
C SER A 81 -17.46 -7.20 5.45
N THR A 82 -16.83 -8.33 5.81
CA THR A 82 -16.84 -9.55 5.01
C THR A 82 -16.88 -10.80 5.89
N LYS A 83 -17.71 -11.78 5.51
CA LYS A 83 -17.79 -13.10 6.14
C LYS A 83 -16.74 -14.01 5.54
N LEU A 84 -15.68 -14.31 6.29
CA LEU A 84 -14.64 -15.28 5.94
C LEU A 84 -14.82 -16.55 6.79
N ASN A 85 -14.52 -17.73 6.23
CA ASN A 85 -14.65 -18.99 6.98
C ASN A 85 -13.61 -19.10 8.10
N SER A 86 -12.44 -18.50 7.91
CA SER A 86 -11.34 -18.37 8.87
C SER A 86 -11.63 -17.39 10.00
N MET A 87 -12.71 -16.61 9.89
CA MET A 87 -13.15 -15.63 10.89
C MET A 87 -14.66 -15.77 11.18
N PRO A 88 -15.11 -16.94 11.68
CA PRO A 88 -16.54 -17.22 11.87
C PRO A 88 -17.19 -16.36 12.97
N TRP A 89 -16.39 -15.68 13.80
CA TRP A 89 -16.86 -14.84 14.89
C TRP A 89 -17.24 -13.42 14.46
N VAL A 90 -17.06 -13.07 13.19
CA VAL A 90 -17.56 -11.82 12.61
C VAL A 90 -18.96 -12.04 12.05
N THR A 91 -19.94 -11.38 12.67
CA THR A 91 -21.37 -11.72 12.51
C THR A 91 -22.24 -10.59 11.98
N GLU A 92 -21.66 -9.53 11.41
CA GLU A 92 -22.45 -8.39 10.92
C GLU A 92 -23.41 -8.81 9.78
N ASP A 93 -24.68 -8.42 9.88
CA ASP A 93 -25.71 -8.77 8.89
C ASP A 93 -25.44 -8.12 7.53
N THR A 94 -24.78 -6.95 7.55
CA THR A 94 -24.41 -6.20 6.34
C THR A 94 -23.10 -6.69 5.70
N ALA A 95 -22.41 -7.64 6.33
CA ALA A 95 -21.16 -8.17 5.83
C ALA A 95 -21.35 -8.91 4.51
N TRP A 96 -20.49 -8.62 3.54
CA TRP A 96 -20.49 -9.31 2.25
C TRP A 96 -20.15 -10.79 2.43
N SER A 97 -20.77 -11.64 1.62
CA SER A 97 -20.33 -13.02 1.47
C SER A 97 -19.00 -13.08 0.72
N ARG A 98 -18.34 -14.25 0.74
CA ARG A 98 -17.11 -14.49 -0.02
C ARG A 98 -17.35 -14.36 -1.52
N GLU A 99 -18.51 -14.81 -1.98
CA GLU A 99 -18.93 -14.72 -3.37
C GLU A 99 -19.15 -13.26 -3.78
N GLN A 100 -19.74 -12.43 -2.92
CA GLN A 100 -19.90 -11.00 -3.17
C GLN A 100 -18.56 -10.26 -3.16
N LEU A 101 -17.65 -10.59 -2.25
CA LEU A 101 -16.28 -10.06 -2.27
C LEU A 101 -15.60 -10.41 -3.59
N LEU A 102 -15.64 -11.69 -3.99
CA LEU A 102 -15.04 -12.16 -5.24
C LEU A 102 -15.69 -11.50 -6.48
N GLU A 103 -16.99 -11.24 -6.44
CA GLU A 103 -17.71 -10.51 -7.49
C GLU A 103 -17.16 -9.09 -7.66
N VAL A 104 -17.01 -8.33 -6.57
CA VAL A 104 -16.45 -6.96 -6.61
C VAL A 104 -15.01 -6.97 -7.09
N VAL A 105 -14.19 -7.92 -6.63
CA VAL A 105 -12.79 -8.05 -7.06
C VAL A 105 -12.69 -8.37 -8.56
N ASN A 106 -13.53 -9.27 -9.07
CA ASN A 106 -13.58 -9.57 -10.50
C ASN A 106 -14.10 -8.39 -11.32
N TYR A 107 -15.04 -7.61 -10.79
CA TYR A 107 -15.52 -6.38 -11.42
C TYR A 107 -14.40 -5.35 -11.57
N ALA A 108 -13.65 -5.08 -10.49
CA ALA A 108 -12.49 -4.18 -10.51
C ALA A 108 -11.41 -4.61 -11.51
N ARG A 109 -11.06 -5.90 -11.53
CA ARG A 109 -10.11 -6.47 -12.50
C ARG A 109 -10.61 -6.35 -13.94
N GLY A 110 -11.91 -6.52 -14.17
CA GLY A 110 -12.54 -6.28 -15.47
C GLY A 110 -12.44 -4.83 -15.95
N LYS A 111 -12.18 -3.89 -15.03
CA LYS A 111 -11.91 -2.47 -15.29
C LYS A 111 -10.42 -2.14 -15.30
N SER A 112 -9.55 -3.15 -15.38
CA SER A 112 -8.08 -3.02 -15.36
C SER A 112 -7.50 -2.42 -14.08
N LEU A 113 -8.22 -2.54 -12.96
CA LEU A 113 -7.70 -2.20 -11.63
C LEU A 113 -7.03 -3.45 -11.03
N GLU A 114 -5.76 -3.35 -10.66
CA GLU A 114 -5.14 -4.34 -9.77
C GLU A 114 -5.75 -4.22 -8.38
N VAL A 115 -6.06 -5.36 -7.75
CA VAL A 115 -6.72 -5.37 -6.44
C VAL A 115 -5.76 -5.81 -5.34
N ILE A 116 -5.54 -4.92 -4.37
CA ILE A 116 -4.72 -5.15 -3.18
C ILE A 116 -5.65 -5.23 -1.96
N PRO A 117 -5.88 -6.41 -1.37
CA PRO A 117 -6.68 -6.53 -0.17
C PRO A 117 -6.00 -5.81 1.01
N ASN A 118 -6.76 -4.99 1.73
CA ASN A 118 -6.33 -4.39 2.98
C ASN A 118 -7.00 -5.08 4.16
N LEU A 119 -6.16 -5.71 4.99
CA LEU A 119 -6.51 -6.35 6.25
C LEU A 119 -5.81 -5.57 7.38
N PRO A 120 -6.53 -4.75 8.17
CA PRO A 120 -5.93 -4.07 9.31
C PRO A 120 -5.54 -5.08 10.40
N LEU A 121 -4.26 -5.44 10.41
CA LEU A 121 -3.63 -6.31 11.38
C LEU A 121 -2.87 -5.48 12.41
N LEU A 122 -2.48 -6.15 13.50
CA LEU A 122 -1.85 -5.63 14.71
C LEU A 122 -2.71 -4.69 15.54
N THR A 123 -3.16 -3.58 14.97
CA THR A 123 -3.93 -2.51 15.63
C THR A 123 -5.40 -2.52 15.20
N HIS A 124 -6.24 -1.66 15.78
CA HIS A 124 -7.69 -1.62 15.52
C HIS A 124 -8.42 -2.94 15.82
N GLN A 125 -7.89 -3.71 16.78
CA GLN A 125 -8.33 -5.08 17.05
C GLN A 125 -9.65 -5.17 17.80
N SER A 126 -10.18 -4.04 18.31
CA SER A 126 -11.56 -3.96 18.83
C SER A 126 -12.60 -4.47 17.83
N GLN A 127 -12.31 -4.39 16.53
CA GLN A 127 -13.20 -4.81 15.44
C GLN A 127 -12.94 -6.22 14.89
N PHE A 128 -11.80 -6.84 15.25
CA PHE A 128 -11.40 -8.17 14.74
C PHE A 128 -11.36 -9.22 15.85
N LEU A 129 -10.60 -8.99 16.93
CA LEU A 129 -10.48 -9.92 18.06
C LEU A 129 -11.17 -9.45 19.33
N GLY A 130 -11.35 -8.15 19.54
CA GLY A 130 -11.62 -7.61 20.88
C GLY A 130 -12.92 -8.08 21.54
N ASN A 131 -13.95 -8.41 20.76
CA ASN A 131 -15.20 -8.94 21.30
C ASN A 131 -15.19 -10.46 21.47
N SER A 132 -14.49 -11.18 20.59
CA SER A 132 -14.59 -12.65 20.47
C SER A 132 -13.41 -13.38 21.09
N HIS A 133 -12.25 -12.72 21.15
CA HIS A 133 -10.97 -13.23 21.60
C HIS A 133 -10.19 -12.19 22.43
N PRO A 134 -10.79 -11.58 23.48
CA PRO A 134 -10.11 -10.58 24.30
C PRO A 134 -8.85 -11.12 25.00
N GLU A 135 -8.76 -12.43 25.23
CA GLU A 135 -7.59 -13.10 25.79
C GLU A 135 -6.36 -13.10 24.88
N LEU A 136 -6.54 -12.76 23.59
CA LEU A 136 -5.47 -12.65 22.60
C LEU A 136 -4.93 -11.23 22.46
N LEU A 137 -5.45 -10.28 23.23
CA LEU A 137 -5.06 -8.88 23.16
C LEU A 137 -3.88 -8.53 24.08
N TYR A 138 -2.98 -7.68 23.59
CA TYR A 138 -1.92 -7.04 24.40
C TYR A 138 -2.48 -5.84 25.18
N ASN A 139 -3.34 -5.06 24.54
CA ASN A 139 -4.11 -3.94 25.10
C ASN A 139 -5.45 -3.84 24.35
N SER A 140 -6.30 -2.86 24.70
CA SER A 140 -7.66 -2.77 24.15
C SER A 140 -7.77 -2.64 22.62
N GLU A 141 -6.69 -2.25 21.92
CA GLU A 141 -6.69 -2.03 20.47
C GLU A 141 -5.67 -2.87 19.70
N THR A 142 -4.80 -3.63 20.38
CA THR A 142 -3.65 -4.33 19.77
C THR A 142 -3.65 -5.81 20.18
N TYR A 143 -3.50 -6.73 19.22
CA TYR A 143 -3.33 -8.14 19.54
C TYR A 143 -1.96 -8.41 20.15
N ASP A 144 -1.78 -9.54 20.85
CA ASP A 144 -0.49 -9.90 21.46
C ASP A 144 0.39 -10.73 20.50
N PRO A 145 1.41 -10.13 19.85
CA PRO A 145 2.32 -10.84 18.94
C PRO A 145 3.21 -11.89 19.64
N ARG A 146 3.17 -11.96 20.97
CA ARG A 146 3.84 -13.02 21.74
C ARG A 146 3.03 -14.30 21.80
N ASN A 147 1.71 -14.21 21.58
CA ASN A 147 0.80 -15.32 21.73
C ASN A 147 0.70 -16.11 20.40
N PRO A 148 1.16 -17.38 20.34
CA PRO A 148 1.13 -18.15 19.11
C PRO A 148 -0.28 -18.35 18.54
N LYS A 149 -1.31 -18.35 19.40
CA LYS A 149 -2.71 -18.48 18.96
C LYS A 149 -3.20 -17.31 18.10
N VAL A 150 -2.64 -16.11 18.27
CA VAL A 150 -2.92 -14.97 17.38
C VAL A 150 -2.59 -15.35 15.94
N TYR A 151 -1.47 -16.03 15.72
CA TYR A 151 -1.01 -16.38 14.39
C TYR A 151 -1.74 -17.59 13.79
N GLU A 152 -2.31 -18.47 14.62
CA GLU A 152 -3.24 -19.48 14.12
C GLU A 152 -4.44 -18.82 13.43
N LEU A 153 -4.95 -17.71 13.98
CA LEU A 153 -6.07 -16.96 13.41
C LEU A 153 -5.64 -16.04 12.26
N VAL A 154 -4.64 -15.19 12.49
CA VAL A 154 -4.17 -14.20 11.49
C VAL A 154 -3.69 -14.89 10.21
N LEU A 155 -2.88 -15.96 10.33
CA LEU A 155 -2.38 -16.66 9.15
C LEU A 155 -3.49 -17.45 8.44
N ALA A 156 -4.50 -17.97 9.16
CA ALA A 156 -5.65 -18.60 8.53
C ALA A 156 -6.49 -17.60 7.70
N VAL A 157 -6.66 -16.37 8.20
CA VAL A 157 -7.34 -15.29 7.45
C VAL A 157 -6.54 -14.90 6.22
N LEU A 158 -5.23 -14.69 6.35
CA LEU A 158 -4.36 -14.40 5.21
C LEU A 158 -4.40 -15.51 4.16
N GLU A 159 -4.31 -16.78 4.58
CA GLU A 159 -4.39 -17.94 3.68
C GLU A 159 -5.73 -17.98 2.93
N GLU A 160 -6.86 -17.75 3.59
CA GLU A 160 -8.16 -17.73 2.92
C GLU A 160 -8.25 -16.57 1.92
N VAL A 161 -7.79 -15.37 2.27
CA VAL A 161 -7.81 -14.22 1.37
C VAL A 161 -6.90 -14.44 0.17
N ILE A 162 -5.71 -15.02 0.36
CA ILE A 162 -4.77 -15.36 -0.73
C ILE A 162 -5.40 -16.39 -1.67
N ASN A 163 -5.97 -17.47 -1.14
CA ASN A 163 -6.60 -18.52 -1.94
C ASN A 163 -7.88 -18.04 -2.65
N LEU A 164 -8.64 -17.13 -2.04
CA LEU A 164 -9.87 -16.61 -2.62
C LEU A 164 -9.56 -15.58 -3.73
N LEU A 165 -8.65 -14.65 -3.47
CA LEU A 165 -8.46 -13.47 -4.32
C LEU A 165 -7.25 -13.57 -5.24
N HIS A 166 -6.25 -14.40 -4.93
CA HIS A 166 -4.98 -14.48 -5.66
C HIS A 166 -4.32 -13.10 -5.87
N PRO A 167 -4.10 -12.31 -4.79
CA PRO A 167 -3.57 -10.96 -4.93
C PRO A 167 -2.05 -10.96 -5.18
N SER A 168 -1.54 -9.93 -5.87
CA SER A 168 -0.09 -9.71 -5.98
C SER A 168 0.53 -9.11 -4.71
N ALA A 169 -0.28 -8.41 -3.92
CA ALA A 169 0.12 -7.76 -2.68
C ALA A 169 -1.00 -7.77 -1.64
N ILE A 170 -0.66 -7.68 -0.34
CA ILE A 170 -1.62 -7.45 0.75
C ILE A 170 -1.17 -6.26 1.59
N HIS A 171 -2.11 -5.36 1.89
CA HIS A 171 -1.90 -4.25 2.80
C HIS A 171 -2.27 -4.65 4.23
N ILE A 172 -1.28 -4.78 5.11
CA ILE A 172 -1.43 -5.34 6.47
C ILE A 172 -1.87 -4.31 7.53
N GLY A 173 -1.99 -3.03 7.17
CA GLY A 173 -2.34 -1.97 8.12
C GLY A 173 -1.13 -1.59 8.96
N HIS A 174 -1.19 -1.89 10.26
CA HIS A 174 -0.18 -1.60 11.30
C HIS A 174 0.02 -0.11 11.63
N ASP A 175 -1.02 0.70 11.39
CA ASP A 175 -1.09 2.12 11.72
C ASP A 175 -1.56 2.38 13.15
N GLU A 176 -1.34 3.61 13.62
CA GLU A 176 -2.01 4.23 14.76
C GLU A 176 -1.92 3.46 16.09
N LEU A 177 -0.86 2.68 16.30
CA LEU A 177 -0.63 1.95 17.56
C LEU A 177 -0.70 2.87 18.79
N TYR A 178 -0.34 4.15 18.62
CA TYR A 178 -0.36 5.18 19.66
C TYR A 178 -1.55 6.15 19.58
N GLY A 179 -2.41 6.00 18.57
CA GLY A 179 -3.38 7.04 18.19
C GLY A 179 -2.68 8.38 17.90
N SER A 180 -3.40 9.48 18.02
CA SER A 180 -2.79 10.81 17.90
C SER A 180 -1.98 11.17 19.15
N ALA A 181 -0.67 11.18 18.95
CA ALA A 181 0.38 11.81 19.75
C ALA A 181 0.84 11.19 21.08
N GLU A 182 0.03 10.52 21.92
CA GLU A 182 0.56 10.02 23.22
C GLU A 182 -0.11 8.76 23.79
N ARG A 183 -1.42 8.57 23.58
CA ARG A 183 -2.18 7.38 24.03
C ARG A 183 -3.55 7.35 23.34
N PRO A 184 -4.01 6.20 22.82
CA PRO A 184 -5.36 6.08 22.30
C PRO A 184 -6.41 6.34 23.39
N LYS A 185 -7.49 7.05 23.04
CA LYS A 185 -8.58 7.42 23.97
C LYS A 185 -9.25 6.20 24.63
N ASN A 186 -9.18 5.03 24.01
CA ASN A 186 -9.87 3.81 24.43
C ASN A 186 -9.04 2.89 25.34
N TRP A 187 -7.82 3.30 25.71
CA TRP A 187 -6.98 2.46 26.55
C TRP A 187 -7.45 2.42 27.98
N LYS A 188 -7.54 1.22 28.54
CA LYS A 188 -7.87 1.01 29.95
C LYS A 188 -6.70 1.43 30.83
N THR A 189 -7.00 1.79 32.08
CA THR A 189 -5.97 2.13 33.07
C THR A 189 -5.03 0.94 33.28
N GLY A 190 -3.72 1.18 33.16
CA GLY A 190 -2.69 0.16 33.36
C GLY A 190 -2.24 -0.58 32.09
N GLU A 191 -2.81 -0.27 30.92
CA GLU A 191 -2.33 -0.81 29.65
C GLU A 191 -0.99 -0.20 29.23
N ALA A 192 -0.17 -1.01 28.56
CA ALA A 192 1.16 -0.64 28.09
C ALA A 192 1.22 -0.48 26.57
N LEU A 193 2.17 0.34 26.13
CA LEU A 193 2.57 0.43 24.74
C LEU A 193 3.22 -0.86 24.27
N LEU A 194 2.87 -1.32 23.06
CA LEU A 194 3.57 -2.46 22.46
C LEU A 194 5.03 -2.05 22.18
N PRO A 195 6.03 -2.75 22.73
CA PRO A 195 7.44 -2.46 22.46
C PRO A 195 7.79 -2.68 20.99
N ALA A 196 8.68 -1.84 20.43
CA ALA A 196 9.05 -1.89 19.01
C ALA A 196 9.60 -3.26 18.56
N GLU A 197 10.26 -4.00 19.46
CA GLU A 197 10.75 -5.35 19.17
C GLU A 197 9.64 -6.33 18.81
N TRP A 198 8.44 -6.15 19.38
CA TRP A 198 7.30 -7.02 19.16
C TRP A 198 6.53 -6.61 17.90
N PHE A 199 6.45 -5.30 17.62
CA PHE A 199 5.99 -4.79 16.32
C PHE A 199 6.87 -5.35 15.18
N LEU A 200 8.20 -5.23 15.31
CA LEU A 200 9.14 -5.71 14.30
C LEU A 200 9.00 -7.22 14.05
N ARG A 201 8.87 -8.02 15.12
CA ARG A 201 8.67 -9.48 15.03
C ARG A 201 7.35 -9.84 14.36
N ASP A 202 6.29 -9.05 14.60
CA ASP A 202 4.99 -9.25 13.95
C ASP A 202 5.09 -9.01 12.44
N VAL A 203 5.66 -7.86 12.05
CA VAL A 203 5.87 -7.51 10.65
C VAL A 203 6.71 -8.56 9.94
N HIS A 204 7.84 -9.00 10.51
CA HIS A 204 8.65 -10.06 9.90
C HIS A 204 7.89 -11.36 9.71
N ARG A 205 7.08 -11.76 10.70
CA ARG A 205 6.33 -13.01 10.60
C ARG A 205 5.30 -12.97 9.48
N ILE A 206 4.56 -11.88 9.38
CA ILE A 206 3.54 -11.71 8.33
C ILE A 206 4.22 -11.55 6.97
N HIS A 207 5.26 -10.72 6.88
CA HIS A 207 6.07 -10.53 5.68
C HIS A 207 6.60 -11.86 5.13
N ASP A 208 7.28 -12.66 5.97
CA ASP A 208 7.87 -13.92 5.54
C ASP A 208 6.81 -14.92 5.08
N TYR A 209 5.64 -14.92 5.72
CA TYR A 209 4.51 -15.76 5.35
C TYR A 209 3.94 -15.40 3.97
N LEU A 210 3.82 -14.10 3.68
CA LEU A 210 3.36 -13.57 2.39
C LEU A 210 4.41 -13.80 1.29
N ALA A 211 5.69 -13.54 1.58
CA ALA A 211 6.79 -13.74 0.65
C ALA A 211 6.92 -15.20 0.19
N GLN A 212 6.71 -16.17 1.09
CA GLN A 212 6.66 -17.60 0.74
C GLN A 212 5.56 -17.97 -0.26
N ARG A 213 4.54 -17.12 -0.40
CA ARG A 213 3.42 -17.27 -1.34
C ARG A 213 3.54 -16.36 -2.56
N GLY A 214 4.65 -15.62 -2.69
CA GLY A 214 4.86 -14.66 -3.76
C GLY A 214 3.97 -13.42 -3.67
N VAL A 215 3.50 -13.07 -2.46
CA VAL A 215 2.65 -11.90 -2.21
C VAL A 215 3.49 -10.79 -1.58
N GLU A 216 3.48 -9.60 -2.18
CA GLU A 216 4.17 -8.41 -1.67
C GLU A 216 3.45 -7.85 -0.42
N THR A 217 4.22 -7.30 0.52
CA THR A 217 3.65 -6.71 1.75
C THR A 217 3.56 -5.19 1.60
N TRP A 218 2.38 -4.63 1.87
CA TRP A 218 2.14 -3.18 1.96
C TRP A 218 1.78 -2.81 3.40
N MET A 219 2.24 -1.67 3.89
CA MET A 219 2.05 -1.26 5.29
C MET A 219 1.99 0.25 5.43
N TRP A 220 1.21 0.77 6.37
CA TRP A 220 1.20 2.20 6.68
C TRP A 220 2.54 2.65 7.30
N GLY A 221 2.93 3.89 7.04
CA GLY A 221 4.24 4.43 7.38
C GLY A 221 4.32 5.23 8.68
N ASP A 222 3.22 5.62 9.31
CA ASP A 222 3.17 6.57 10.44
C ASP A 222 4.02 6.13 11.64
N MET A 223 4.08 4.83 11.90
CA MET A 223 4.89 4.23 12.97
C MET A 223 6.40 4.30 12.70
N LEU A 224 6.78 4.57 11.46
CA LEU A 224 8.16 4.56 10.97
C LEU A 224 8.76 5.96 10.89
N ILE A 225 8.03 7.00 11.24
CA ILE A 225 8.47 8.41 11.16
C ILE A 225 8.18 9.12 12.49
N ALA A 226 9.23 9.69 13.10
CA ALA A 226 9.10 10.35 14.40
C ALA A 226 9.00 11.88 14.26
N PRO A 227 8.27 12.57 15.17
CA PRO A 227 8.22 14.02 15.19
C PRO A 227 9.59 14.70 15.30
N GLU A 228 10.54 14.05 15.97
CA GLU A 228 11.91 14.55 16.16
C GLU A 228 12.72 14.51 14.85
N GLU A 229 12.33 13.66 13.89
CA GLU A 229 12.93 13.62 12.55
C GLU A 229 12.39 14.75 11.67
N PHE A 230 11.15 15.19 11.90
CA PHE A 230 10.44 16.17 11.07
C PHE A 230 9.74 17.24 11.93
N PRO A 231 10.52 18.10 12.64
CA PRO A 231 9.96 19.04 13.63
C PRO A 231 9.01 20.09 13.04
N GLU A 232 9.09 20.34 11.74
CA GLU A 232 8.28 21.32 11.00
C GLU A 232 6.98 20.71 10.42
N MET A 233 6.82 19.38 10.49
CA MET A 233 5.66 18.68 9.96
C MET A 233 4.59 18.48 11.05
N ASN A 234 3.34 18.32 10.63
CA ASN A 234 2.23 18.08 11.55
C ASN A 234 2.40 16.72 12.26
N ARG A 235 2.58 16.77 13.58
CA ARG A 235 2.85 15.62 14.44
C ARG A 235 1.77 14.54 14.41
N VAL A 236 0.55 14.86 13.95
CA VAL A 236 -0.55 13.88 13.83
C VAL A 236 -0.21 12.75 12.85
N PHE A 237 0.66 13.00 11.87
CA PHE A 237 1.10 12.02 10.87
C PHE A 237 2.39 11.28 11.29
N LEU A 238 3.00 11.68 12.41
CA LEU A 238 4.33 11.24 12.82
C LEU A 238 4.24 10.45 14.13
N LEU A 239 3.87 9.17 14.03
CA LEU A 239 3.54 8.35 15.20
C LEU A 239 4.72 7.50 15.71
N GLY A 240 5.90 7.62 15.10
CA GLY A 240 7.12 6.93 15.51
C GLY A 240 7.89 7.54 16.69
N GLY A 241 7.29 8.44 17.48
CA GLY A 241 7.98 9.23 18.52
C GLY A 241 8.32 8.51 19.84
N VAL A 242 8.06 7.21 19.94
CA VAL A 242 8.30 6.41 21.16
C VAL A 242 9.57 5.54 21.04
N PRO A 243 10.12 5.01 22.15
CA PRO A 243 11.37 4.25 22.12
C PRO A 243 11.35 3.06 21.14
N GLY A 244 12.30 3.06 20.22
CA GLY A 244 12.51 1.98 19.25
C GLY A 244 11.75 2.13 17.92
N TYR A 245 10.78 3.04 17.81
CA TYR A 245 10.03 3.34 16.59
C TYR A 245 10.76 4.38 15.71
N GLY A 246 10.07 4.94 14.72
CA GLY A 246 10.64 5.94 13.81
C GLY A 246 11.78 5.36 12.97
N ALA A 247 12.84 6.15 12.76
CA ALA A 247 14.05 5.72 12.07
C ALA A 247 14.65 4.39 12.57
N THR A 248 14.55 4.10 13.87
CA THR A 248 15.13 2.88 14.45
C THR A 248 14.42 1.64 13.94
N LEU A 249 13.10 1.66 13.90
CA LEU A 249 12.29 0.58 13.37
C LEU A 249 12.44 0.50 11.85
N ARG A 250 12.35 1.65 11.15
CA ARG A 250 12.47 1.76 9.70
C ARG A 250 13.77 1.17 9.13
N ARG A 251 14.88 1.28 9.88
CA ARG A 251 16.17 0.66 9.49
C ARG A 251 16.19 -0.87 9.54
N GLN A 252 15.35 -1.49 10.35
CA GLN A 252 15.36 -2.94 10.60
C GLN A 252 14.38 -3.71 9.71
N LEU A 253 13.40 -3.03 9.11
CA LEU A 253 12.38 -3.64 8.28
C LEU A 253 12.92 -4.15 6.92
N PRO A 254 12.34 -5.23 6.37
CA PRO A 254 12.58 -5.66 4.99
C PRO A 254 12.27 -4.54 4.00
N LYS A 255 13.18 -4.31 3.04
CA LYS A 255 13.13 -3.14 2.13
C LYS A 255 12.21 -3.31 0.93
N ASP A 256 11.74 -4.53 0.72
CA ASP A 256 10.73 -4.91 -0.26
C ASP A 256 9.29 -4.70 0.24
N ILE A 257 9.09 -4.24 1.48
CA ILE A 257 7.79 -3.74 1.94
C ILE A 257 7.50 -2.40 1.23
N VAL A 258 6.29 -2.25 0.67
CA VAL A 258 5.81 -0.96 0.16
C VAL A 258 5.23 -0.16 1.33
N ILE A 259 5.76 1.04 1.53
CA ILE A 259 5.31 1.95 2.59
C ILE A 259 4.24 2.90 2.04
N CYS A 260 3.10 2.95 2.72
CA CYS A 260 2.01 3.86 2.44
C CYS A 260 2.11 5.06 3.40
N ASP A 261 2.55 6.22 2.89
CA ASP A 261 2.82 7.43 3.69
C ASP A 261 1.63 8.39 3.63
N TRP A 262 0.86 8.50 4.73
CA TRP A 262 -0.39 9.24 4.72
C TRP A 262 -0.28 10.63 5.34
N HIS A 263 -0.76 11.64 4.60
CA HIS A 263 -0.85 13.04 5.04
C HIS A 263 -2.16 13.64 4.54
N TYR A 264 -3.05 14.00 5.47
CA TYR A 264 -4.42 14.44 5.17
C TYR A 264 -4.66 15.93 5.44
N ASP A 265 -3.71 16.60 6.06
CA ASP A 265 -3.84 18.02 6.36
C ASP A 265 -2.49 18.72 6.23
N GLU A 266 -2.49 19.72 5.37
CA GLU A 266 -1.51 20.76 5.37
C GLU A 266 -1.91 21.81 6.40
N LYS A 267 -1.56 21.63 7.67
CA LYS A 267 -1.31 22.84 8.47
C LYS A 267 -0.01 23.47 7.98
N LEU A 268 -0.12 24.17 6.85
CA LEU A 268 0.76 25.27 6.49
C LEU A 268 0.36 26.43 7.40
N ASP A 269 1.27 26.92 8.23
CA ASP A 269 1.02 28.14 9.00
C ASP A 269 0.70 29.30 8.03
N GLY A 270 -0.58 29.66 7.91
CA GLY A 270 -1.03 30.97 7.46
C GLY A 270 -1.56 31.16 6.03
N PHE A 271 -1.90 30.12 5.25
CA PHE A 271 -2.51 30.33 3.92
C PHE A 271 -3.67 29.38 3.57
N ASP A 272 -4.72 29.96 3.01
CA ASP A 272 -5.87 29.28 2.38
C ASP A 272 -5.60 29.17 0.86
N LEU A 273 -5.41 27.96 0.35
CA LEU A 273 -4.93 27.70 -1.02
C LEU A 273 -6.08 27.31 -1.96
N ALA A 274 -6.88 28.30 -2.35
CA ALA A 274 -7.91 28.16 -3.39
C ALA A 274 -7.44 28.64 -4.79
N ALA A 275 -6.13 28.67 -5.08
CA ALA A 275 -5.58 29.24 -6.30
C ALA A 275 -5.15 28.18 -7.35
N PRO A 276 -5.36 28.42 -8.67
CA PRO A 276 -5.00 27.47 -9.74
C PRO A 276 -3.50 27.10 -9.78
N VAL A 277 -3.19 25.84 -10.11
CA VAL A 277 -1.84 25.23 -10.05
C VAL A 277 -0.73 26.02 -10.76
N GLU A 278 -1.02 26.67 -11.89
CA GLU A 278 -0.03 27.51 -12.61
C GLU A 278 0.40 28.75 -11.80
N SER A 279 -0.46 29.25 -10.91
CA SER A 279 -0.14 30.35 -10.00
C SER A 279 0.67 29.91 -8.78
N LEU A 280 0.53 28.66 -8.31
CA LEU A 280 1.30 28.09 -7.21
C LEU A 280 2.79 27.91 -7.58
N SER A 281 3.07 27.49 -8.81
CA SER A 281 4.45 27.36 -9.32
C SER A 281 5.25 28.67 -9.34
N ARG A 282 4.55 29.82 -9.48
CA ARG A 282 5.15 31.17 -9.46
C ARG A 282 5.22 31.75 -8.04
N LEU A 283 4.26 31.40 -7.18
CA LEU A 283 4.25 31.79 -5.77
C LEU A 283 5.46 31.21 -5.01
N TRP A 284 5.83 29.95 -5.25
CA TRP A 284 6.96 29.29 -4.56
C TRP A 284 8.36 29.77 -4.98
N LYS A 285 8.47 30.67 -5.97
CA LYS A 285 9.76 31.27 -6.40
C LYS A 285 10.04 32.63 -5.76
N ARG A 286 9.17 33.13 -4.89
CA ARG A 286 9.26 34.47 -4.29
C ARG A 286 9.85 34.38 -2.88
N GLU A 287 10.83 35.22 -2.55
CA GLU A 287 11.33 35.33 -1.17
C GLU A 287 10.18 35.72 -0.22
N GLY A 288 9.99 34.93 0.85
CA GLY A 288 8.90 35.09 1.81
C GLY A 288 7.58 34.38 1.47
N ALA A 289 7.53 33.54 0.44
CA ALA A 289 6.40 32.63 0.22
C ALA A 289 6.29 31.56 1.32
N PRO A 290 5.09 31.03 1.61
CA PRO A 290 4.96 29.85 2.47
C PRO A 290 5.89 28.77 1.95
N LYS A 291 6.69 28.17 2.84
CA LYS A 291 7.45 26.97 2.47
C LYS A 291 6.43 25.96 1.94
N THR A 292 6.71 25.35 0.77
CA THR A 292 5.98 24.16 0.34
C THR A 292 5.82 23.23 1.54
N PRO A 293 4.66 22.59 1.76
CA PRO A 293 4.58 21.53 2.76
C PRO A 293 5.66 20.52 2.39
N GLU A 294 6.69 20.45 3.21
CA GLU A 294 7.81 19.58 2.94
C GLU A 294 7.40 18.21 3.45
N PHE A 295 6.72 17.41 2.60
CA PHE A 295 6.34 16.02 2.88
C PHE A 295 7.59 15.10 2.86
N ARG A 296 8.61 15.48 3.63
CA ARG A 296 9.98 14.93 3.61
C ARG A 296 10.06 13.47 4.04
N THR A 297 8.96 12.95 4.55
CA THR A 297 8.75 11.54 4.85
C THR A 297 8.91 10.69 3.59
N ILE A 298 8.46 11.15 2.41
CA ILE A 298 8.71 10.46 1.13
C ILE A 298 10.21 10.26 0.90
N GLU A 299 10.99 11.33 1.03
CA GLU A 299 12.45 11.27 0.83
C GLU A 299 13.11 10.35 1.85
N ALA A 300 12.70 10.42 3.11
CA ALA A 300 13.24 9.58 4.17
C ALA A 300 13.00 8.08 3.89
N PHE A 301 11.79 7.70 3.48
CA PHE A 301 11.50 6.32 3.11
C PHE A 301 12.30 5.87 1.87
N ARG A 302 12.38 6.73 0.84
CA ARG A 302 13.14 6.43 -0.39
C ARG A 302 14.64 6.27 -0.12
N GLN A 303 15.22 7.15 0.70
CA GLN A 303 16.63 7.08 1.10
C GLN A 303 16.93 5.81 1.91
N ASP A 304 15.98 5.34 2.71
CA ASP A 304 16.09 4.09 3.46
C ASP A 304 15.80 2.83 2.62
N GLY A 305 15.55 2.99 1.31
CA GLY A 305 15.46 1.91 0.32
C GLY A 305 14.05 1.41 0.02
N PHE A 306 13.00 2.06 0.52
CA PHE A 306 11.63 1.61 0.32
C PHE A 306 11.02 2.08 -1.00
N ARG A 307 10.07 1.30 -1.50
CA ARG A 307 9.02 1.81 -2.40
C ARG A 307 7.98 2.53 -1.56
N VAL A 308 7.47 3.65 -2.07
CA VAL A 308 6.59 4.54 -1.31
C VAL A 308 5.39 4.92 -2.15
N VAL A 309 4.20 4.81 -1.57
CA VAL A 309 2.95 5.31 -2.14
C VAL A 309 2.42 6.37 -1.18
N GLY A 310 2.26 7.61 -1.63
CA GLY A 310 1.65 8.65 -0.79
C GLY A 310 0.15 8.42 -0.67
N ALA A 311 -0.44 8.78 0.46
CA ALA A 311 -1.87 8.61 0.72
C ALA A 311 -2.50 9.93 1.18
N THR A 312 -3.59 10.33 0.51
CA THR A 312 -4.32 11.59 0.80
C THR A 312 -5.78 11.32 1.15
N PHE A 313 -6.45 12.31 1.72
CA PHE A 313 -7.87 12.23 2.05
C PHE A 313 -8.54 13.61 1.92
N GLU A 314 -9.69 13.66 1.24
CA GLU A 314 -10.68 14.74 1.06
C GLU A 314 -10.23 16.15 0.64
N LYS A 315 -9.09 16.66 1.13
CA LYS A 315 -8.62 18.01 0.89
C LYS A 315 -7.91 18.12 -0.44
N GLU A 316 -8.53 18.81 -1.39
CA GLU A 316 -7.96 19.04 -2.72
C GLU A 316 -6.56 19.68 -2.67
N ALA A 317 -6.38 20.73 -1.87
CA ALA A 317 -5.09 21.42 -1.75
C ALA A 317 -3.97 20.44 -1.32
N THR A 318 -4.22 19.66 -0.26
CA THR A 318 -3.30 18.63 0.24
C THR A 318 -3.06 17.55 -0.80
N THR A 319 -4.10 17.06 -1.46
CA THR A 319 -3.97 16.04 -2.51
C THR A 319 -3.06 16.49 -3.63
N ARG A 320 -3.26 17.71 -4.16
CA ARG A 320 -2.46 18.25 -5.27
C ARG A 320 -1.02 18.52 -4.86
N ALA A 321 -0.80 19.14 -3.71
CA ALA A 321 0.55 19.49 -3.28
C ALA A 321 1.35 18.24 -2.84
N PHE A 322 0.72 17.27 -2.16
CA PHE A 322 1.41 16.02 -1.80
C PHE A 322 1.70 15.15 -3.03
N SER A 323 0.75 15.01 -3.96
CA SER A 323 0.98 14.30 -5.23
C SER A 323 2.17 14.87 -6.01
N ALA A 324 2.19 16.19 -6.21
CA ALA A 324 3.27 16.87 -6.92
C ALA A 324 4.62 16.74 -6.20
N TYR A 325 4.63 16.76 -4.86
CA TYR A 325 5.83 16.51 -4.08
C TYR A 325 6.29 15.06 -4.24
N ALA A 326 5.41 14.09 -4.01
CA ALA A 326 5.73 12.67 -4.08
C ALA A 326 6.31 12.28 -5.45
N ALA A 327 5.76 12.79 -6.56
CA ALA A 327 6.28 12.56 -7.90
C ALA A 327 7.70 13.12 -8.09
N ARG A 328 7.94 14.37 -7.66
CA ARG A 328 9.28 15.02 -7.75
C ARG A 328 10.33 14.31 -6.92
N HIS A 329 9.93 13.65 -5.84
CA HIS A 329 10.80 12.95 -4.91
C HIS A 329 10.82 11.42 -5.13
N GLY A 330 10.30 10.97 -6.27
CA GLY A 330 10.46 9.61 -6.78
C GLY A 330 9.63 8.55 -6.05
N ALA A 331 8.47 8.92 -5.51
CA ALA A 331 7.48 7.96 -5.05
C ALA A 331 7.05 7.02 -6.19
N SER A 332 6.60 5.82 -5.83
CA SER A 332 6.07 4.83 -6.76
C SER A 332 4.63 5.12 -7.20
N GLY A 333 3.96 6.07 -6.55
CA GLY A 333 2.61 6.49 -6.89
C GLY A 333 1.91 7.18 -5.72
N MET A 334 0.60 7.36 -5.88
CA MET A 334 -0.30 7.91 -4.87
C MET A 334 -1.54 7.03 -4.71
N MET A 335 -2.20 7.14 -3.57
CA MET A 335 -3.54 6.63 -3.35
C MET A 335 -4.45 7.67 -2.70
N ALA A 336 -5.69 7.71 -3.17
CA ALA A 336 -6.78 8.44 -2.55
C ALA A 336 -7.46 7.52 -1.54
N THR A 337 -7.46 7.88 -0.26
CA THR A 337 -8.10 7.09 0.78
C THR A 337 -9.54 7.52 1.00
N VAL A 338 -10.38 6.56 1.41
CA VAL A 338 -11.80 6.78 1.67
C VAL A 338 -12.15 6.06 2.98
N TRP A 339 -12.49 6.86 3.99
CA TRP A 339 -12.73 6.38 5.35
C TRP A 339 -14.21 6.48 5.75
N PHE A 340 -14.50 6.73 7.01
CA PHE A 340 -15.86 6.69 7.58
C PHE A 340 -16.79 7.81 7.10
N ASP A 341 -16.26 8.86 6.47
CA ASP A 341 -17.07 9.98 5.98
C ASP A 341 -18.04 9.57 4.86
N ILE A 342 -17.83 8.41 4.24
CA ILE A 342 -18.80 7.78 3.33
C ILE A 342 -20.17 7.55 3.95
N TRP A 343 -20.24 7.38 5.27
CA TRP A 343 -21.51 7.18 5.97
C TRP A 343 -22.24 8.49 6.25
N LYS A 344 -21.55 9.62 6.17
CA LYS A 344 -22.12 10.96 6.35
C LYS A 344 -22.58 11.52 5.01
N ASP A 345 -21.73 11.43 3.99
CA ASP A 345 -22.01 11.91 2.65
C ASP A 345 -21.32 11.03 1.60
N PRO A 346 -22.04 10.11 0.95
CA PRO A 346 -21.47 9.24 -0.08
C PRO A 346 -20.97 9.97 -1.33
N SER A 347 -21.34 11.25 -1.53
CA SER A 347 -20.86 12.06 -2.67
C SER A 347 -19.42 12.55 -2.48
N ILE A 348 -18.92 12.55 -1.24
CA ILE A 348 -17.53 12.91 -0.95
C ILE A 348 -16.54 12.00 -1.68
N VAL A 349 -16.90 10.73 -1.88
CA VAL A 349 -16.04 9.75 -2.57
C VAL A 349 -15.91 10.10 -4.04
N ASP A 350 -17.01 10.53 -4.66
CA ASP A 350 -17.02 10.88 -6.07
C ASP A 350 -16.12 12.11 -6.29
N GLN A 351 -16.18 13.09 -5.38
CA GLN A 351 -15.27 14.26 -5.35
C GLN A 351 -13.80 13.87 -5.10
N ILE A 352 -13.54 12.94 -4.17
CA ILE A 352 -12.19 12.44 -3.89
C ILE A 352 -11.61 11.79 -5.14
N ILE A 353 -12.38 10.95 -5.83
CA ILE A 353 -11.96 10.28 -7.06
C ILE A 353 -11.64 11.29 -8.15
N GLU A 354 -12.53 12.24 -8.42
CA GLU A 354 -12.33 13.27 -9.44
C GLU A 354 -11.05 14.09 -9.16
N THR A 355 -10.95 14.64 -7.96
CA THR A 355 -9.82 15.50 -7.56
C THR A 355 -8.49 14.76 -7.62
N SER A 356 -8.48 13.52 -7.12
CA SER A 356 -7.27 12.72 -7.02
C SER A 356 -6.86 12.15 -8.39
N GLY A 357 -7.82 11.75 -9.23
CA GLY A 357 -7.54 11.32 -10.61
C GLY A 357 -6.87 12.43 -11.41
N ASP A 358 -7.44 13.64 -11.37
CA ASP A 358 -6.87 14.82 -12.02
C ASP A 358 -5.43 15.12 -11.57
N ALA A 359 -5.15 14.99 -10.26
CA ALA A 359 -3.80 15.21 -9.73
C ALA A 359 -2.84 14.08 -10.13
N PHE A 360 -3.24 12.83 -9.90
CA PHE A 360 -2.36 11.67 -10.04
C PHE A 360 -2.01 11.37 -11.49
N VAL A 361 -2.92 11.60 -12.45
CA VAL A 361 -2.62 11.40 -13.88
C VAL A 361 -1.52 12.36 -14.36
N GLY A 362 -1.56 13.61 -13.90
CA GLY A 362 -0.55 14.62 -14.26
C GLY A 362 0.81 14.35 -13.63
N ASP A 363 0.83 13.97 -12.36
CA ASP A 363 2.06 13.76 -11.59
C ASP A 363 2.68 12.37 -11.78
N PHE A 364 1.85 11.37 -12.09
CA PHE A 364 2.22 9.96 -12.28
C PHE A 364 1.66 9.42 -13.60
N PRO A 365 2.10 9.98 -14.74
CA PRO A 365 1.63 9.55 -16.06
C PRO A 365 2.07 8.12 -16.34
N ASP A 366 1.30 7.43 -17.18
CA ASP A 366 1.79 6.20 -17.81
C ASP A 366 3.07 6.56 -18.61
N GLY A 367 4.05 5.65 -18.63
CA GLY A 367 5.37 5.92 -19.22
C GLY A 367 5.33 6.48 -20.65
N PRO A 368 6.45 7.06 -21.13
CA PRO A 368 6.51 7.77 -22.42
C PRO A 368 6.09 6.95 -23.64
#